data_AF-A0A1C6DUX5-F1
#
_entry.id   AF-A0A1C6DUX5-F1
#
_cell.length_a   1.000
_cell.length_b   1.000
_cell.length_c   1.000
_cell.angle_alpha   90.00
_cell.angle_beta   90.00
_cell.angle_gamma   90.00
#
_symmetry.space_group_name_H-M   'P 1'
#
loop_
_entity.id
_entity.type
_entity.pdbx_description
1 polymer ?
#
loop_
_entity_poly.entity_id
_entity_poly.type
_entity_poly.pdbx_seq_one_letter_code
_entity_poly.pdbx_strand_id
1 'polypeptide(L)'
;MIYKERLRLGTIELFRKLQSEGIETWIYTTSFRTEKYIRHLFGHYGIKVDQIINGSRHKKEVQAGKKEPMPSKYPAKYRIDLHIDDDPSVMQNGKVYGFKVFLVGPPDNEWGDKILQEAMRIKCIMNK
;
A
#
# COMPACT_ATOMS: atom_id res chain seq x y z
N MET A 1 14.70 14.40 15.94
CA MET A 1 14.05 13.65 14.84
C MET A 1 12.68 14.27 14.58
N ILE A 2 12.38 14.76 13.37
CA ILE A 2 11.19 15.60 13.09
C ILE A 2 9.89 14.78 12.89
N TYR A 3 10.00 13.46 12.70
CA TYR A 3 8.86 12.56 12.51
C TYR A 3 8.64 11.67 13.74
N LYS A 4 7.37 11.39 14.07
CA LYS A 4 7.01 10.52 15.19
C LYS A 4 6.99 9.04 14.76
N GLU A 5 6.87 8.81 13.47
CA GLU A 5 6.69 7.52 12.83
C GLU A 5 8.03 6.91 12.44
N ARG A 6 8.12 5.58 12.58
CA ARG A 6 9.24 4.78 12.11
C ARG A 6 8.76 3.81 11.06
N LEU A 7 9.59 3.54 10.06
CA LEU A 7 9.32 2.49 9.09
C LEU A 7 9.62 1.12 9.73
N ARG A 8 8.87 0.09 9.32
CA ARG A 8 9.16 -1.29 9.69
C ARG A 8 10.55 -1.68 9.17
N LEU A 9 11.32 -2.44 9.95
CA LEU A 9 12.61 -2.93 9.48
C LEU A 9 12.42 -3.75 8.19
N GLY A 10 13.25 -3.50 7.18
CA GLY A 10 13.14 -4.10 5.85
C GLY A 10 12.38 -3.26 4.82
N THR A 11 11.66 -2.20 5.21
CA THR A 11 10.90 -1.36 4.26
C THR A 11 11.80 -0.75 3.17
N ILE A 12 12.99 -0.25 3.52
CA ILE A 12 13.91 0.37 2.56
C ILE A 12 14.34 -0.64 1.49
N GLU A 13 14.72 -1.85 1.91
CA GLU A 13 15.19 -2.90 1.01
C GLU A 13 14.05 -3.39 0.10
N LEU A 14 12.86 -3.60 0.66
CA LEU A 14 11.68 -4.00 -0.11
C LEU A 14 11.35 -2.98 -1.21
N PHE A 15 11.28 -1.69 -0.87
CA PHE A 15 11.00 -0.64 -1.85
C PHE A 15 12.06 -0.62 -2.97
N ARG A 16 13.34 -0.72 -2.62
CA ARG A 16 14.42 -0.75 -3.60
C ARG A 16 14.27 -1.93 -4.56
N LYS A 17 14.00 -3.14 -4.05
CA LYS A 17 13.84 -4.36 -4.86
C LYS A 17 12.61 -4.27 -5.78
N LEU A 18 11.47 -3.80 -5.27
CA LEU A 18 10.26 -3.59 -6.10
C LEU A 18 10.51 -2.56 -7.22
N GLN A 19 11.16 -1.45 -6.89
CA GLN A 19 11.43 -0.38 -7.87
C GLN A 19 12.48 -0.77 -8.91
N SER A 20 13.51 -1.56 -8.54
CA SER A 20 14.46 -2.10 -9.52
C SER A 20 13.79 -3.06 -10.50
N GLU A 21 12.66 -3.65 -10.11
CA GLU A 21 11.80 -4.46 -10.97
C GLU A 21 10.79 -3.61 -11.76
N GLY A 22 10.86 -2.28 -11.70
CA GLY A 22 9.92 -1.40 -12.40
C GLY A 22 8.49 -1.46 -11.85
N ILE A 23 8.30 -1.98 -10.63
CA ILE A 23 7.00 -2.02 -9.96
C ILE A 23 6.75 -0.65 -9.31
N GLU A 24 5.60 -0.04 -9.65
CA GLU A 24 5.17 1.21 -9.03
C GLU A 24 4.78 0.97 -7.56
N THR A 25 5.24 1.84 -6.67
CA THR A 25 5.05 1.71 -5.22
C THR A 25 4.16 2.82 -4.68
N TRP A 26 3.02 2.41 -4.11
CA TRP A 26 2.00 3.32 -3.58
C TRP A 26 1.94 3.24 -2.05
N ILE A 27 1.58 4.35 -1.40
CA ILE A 27 1.16 4.35 0.00
C ILE A 27 -0.33 4.61 0.07
N TYR A 28 -1.08 3.63 0.58
CA TYR A 28 -2.52 3.79 0.84
C TYR A 28 -2.78 3.70 2.34
N THR A 29 -3.10 4.84 2.95
CA THR A 29 -3.35 4.97 4.38
C THR A 29 -4.71 5.62 4.67
N THR A 30 -5.33 5.23 5.78
CA THR A 30 -6.51 5.90 6.34
C THR A 30 -6.13 7.20 7.08
N SER A 31 -4.84 7.48 7.26
CA SER A 31 -4.37 8.71 7.89
C SER A 31 -4.72 9.96 7.08
N PHE A 32 -5.16 11.02 7.75
CA PHE A 32 -5.38 12.34 7.15
C PHE A 32 -4.12 13.22 7.05
N ARG A 33 -2.92 12.66 7.31
CA ARG A 33 -1.65 13.36 7.04
C ARG A 33 -1.58 13.75 5.57
N THR A 34 -1.06 14.95 5.28
CA THR A 34 -0.95 15.43 3.91
C THR A 34 -0.02 14.54 3.09
N GLU A 35 -0.27 14.42 1.78
CA GLU A 35 0.62 13.67 0.90
C GLU A 35 2.05 14.22 0.95
N LYS A 36 2.22 15.55 1.07
CA LYS A 36 3.52 16.20 1.26
C LYS A 36 4.25 15.69 2.51
N TYR A 37 3.54 15.55 3.64
CA TYR A 37 4.12 15.01 4.86
C TYR A 37 4.59 13.57 4.66
N ILE A 38 3.75 12.73 4.05
CA ILE A 38 4.06 11.32 3.80
C ILE A 38 5.24 11.19 2.83
N ARG A 39 5.28 11.96 1.73
CA ARG A 39 6.44 11.98 0.81
C ARG A 39 7.72 12.35 1.53
N HIS A 40 7.70 13.38 2.37
CA HIS A 40 8.90 13.75 3.13
C HIS A 40 9.31 12.68 4.12
N LEU A 41 8.37 12.10 4.88
CA LEU A 41 8.66 11.00 5.81
C LEU A 41 9.42 9.87 5.11
N PHE A 42 8.90 9.34 4.00
CA PHE A 42 9.57 8.29 3.23
C PHE A 42 10.88 8.77 2.59
N GLY A 43 10.91 10.01 2.10
CA GLY A 43 12.10 10.63 1.52
C GLY A 43 13.27 10.75 2.50
N HIS A 44 13.01 10.96 3.80
CA HIS A 44 14.05 10.94 4.83
C HIS A 44 14.71 9.57 5.02
N TYR A 45 14.05 8.49 4.61
CA TYR A 45 14.63 7.15 4.56
C TYR A 45 15.19 6.81 3.16
N GLY A 46 15.28 7.78 2.25
CA GLY A 46 15.74 7.57 0.88
C GLY A 46 14.74 6.84 -0.02
N ILE A 47 13.47 6.75 0.39
CA ILE A 47 12.42 6.07 -0.37
C ILE A 47 11.65 7.09 -1.19
N LYS A 48 11.64 6.91 -2.51
CA LYS A 48 10.71 7.60 -3.40
C LYS A 48 9.40 6.81 -3.42
N VAL A 49 8.29 7.44 -3.09
CA VAL A 49 6.95 6.87 -3.27
C VAL A 49 6.37 7.45 -4.55
N ASP A 50 5.79 6.62 -5.41
CA ASP A 50 5.24 7.08 -6.68
C ASP A 50 3.92 7.83 -6.42
N GLN A 51 3.00 7.19 -5.68
CA GLN A 51 1.66 7.71 -5.42
C GLN A 51 1.21 7.51 -3.98
N ILE A 52 0.34 8.40 -3.51
CA ILE A 52 -0.21 8.36 -2.16
C ILE A 52 -1.72 8.52 -2.23
N ILE A 53 -2.42 7.66 -1.49
CA ILE A 53 -3.84 7.78 -1.19
C ILE A 53 -3.96 7.91 0.32
N ASN A 54 -4.18 9.12 0.79
CA ASN A 54 -4.44 9.39 2.20
C ASN A 54 -5.96 9.42 2.48
N GLY A 55 -6.34 9.56 3.75
CA GLY A 55 -7.74 9.59 4.17
C GLY A 55 -8.55 10.71 3.50
N SER A 56 -7.94 11.88 3.26
CA SER A 56 -8.61 13.00 2.59
C SER A 56 -8.93 12.67 1.13
N ARG A 57 -7.95 12.12 0.39
CA ARG A 57 -8.12 11.71 -1.00
C ARG A 57 -9.13 10.57 -1.13
N HIS A 58 -9.02 9.56 -0.27
CA HIS A 58 -9.98 8.46 -0.22
C HIS A 58 -11.41 8.93 0.07
N LYS A 59 -11.59 9.81 1.07
CA LYS A 59 -12.90 10.38 1.40
C LYS A 59 -13.52 11.08 0.18
N LYS A 60 -12.71 11.85 -0.55
CA LYS A 60 -13.16 12.57 -1.75
C LYS A 60 -13.47 11.64 -2.93
N GLU A 61 -12.64 10.63 -3.18
CA GLU A 61 -12.68 9.86 -4.44
C GLU A 61 -13.45 8.54 -4.34
N VAL A 62 -13.57 7.98 -3.13
CA VAL A 62 -14.23 6.69 -2.89
C VAL A 62 -15.52 6.85 -2.10
N GLN A 63 -15.52 7.66 -1.04
CA GLN A 63 -16.67 7.77 -0.14
C GLN A 63 -17.69 8.83 -0.58
N ALA A 64 -17.24 9.95 -1.17
CA ALA A 64 -18.12 11.06 -1.51
C ALA A 64 -19.23 10.64 -2.49
N GLY A 65 -20.47 11.02 -2.17
CA GLY A 65 -21.65 10.74 -3.01
C GLY A 65 -22.13 9.29 -2.98
N LYS A 66 -21.57 8.42 -2.11
CA LYS A 66 -22.05 7.06 -1.92
C LYS A 66 -23.15 7.02 -0.87
N LYS A 67 -24.24 6.31 -1.20
CA LYS A 67 -25.36 6.05 -0.28
C LYS A 67 -24.96 5.00 0.77
N GLU A 68 -24.22 3.98 0.32
CA GLU A 68 -23.74 2.88 1.17
C GLU A 68 -22.29 3.12 1.62
N PRO A 69 -21.90 2.65 2.82
CA PRO A 69 -20.52 2.68 3.28
C PRO A 69 -19.57 1.92 2.34
N MET A 70 -18.48 2.57 1.95
CA MET A 70 -17.40 1.96 1.17
C MET A 70 -16.32 1.38 2.10
N PRO A 71 -15.54 0.37 1.64
CA PRO A 71 -14.45 -0.17 2.44
C PRO A 71 -13.40 0.90 2.76
N SER A 72 -12.74 0.75 3.91
CA SER A 72 -11.72 1.69 4.42
C SER A 72 -10.54 1.90 3.45
N LYS A 73 -10.30 0.92 2.58
CA LYS A 73 -9.40 1.00 1.43
C LYS A 73 -10.07 0.34 0.22
N TYR A 74 -9.90 0.93 -0.96
CA TYR A 74 -10.43 0.39 -2.21
C TYR A 74 -9.40 0.42 -3.36
N PRO A 75 -8.36 -0.44 -3.32
CA PRO A 75 -7.25 -0.45 -4.28
C PRO A 75 -7.71 -0.60 -5.75
N ALA A 76 -8.78 -1.34 -6.01
CA ALA A 76 -9.33 -1.51 -7.37
C ALA A 76 -9.73 -0.18 -8.05
N LYS A 77 -10.16 0.84 -7.28
CA LYS A 77 -10.44 2.17 -7.82
C LYS A 77 -9.24 2.80 -8.53
N TYR A 78 -8.04 2.41 -8.11
CA TYR A 78 -6.75 2.95 -8.53
C TYR A 78 -5.96 2.00 -9.44
N ARG A 79 -6.54 0.83 -9.77
CA ARG A 79 -5.85 -0.24 -10.53
C ARG A 79 -4.56 -0.70 -9.84
N ILE A 80 -4.57 -0.75 -8.52
CA ILE A 80 -3.47 -1.34 -7.74
C ILE A 80 -3.60 -2.87 -7.82
N ASP A 81 -2.58 -3.54 -8.35
CA ASP A 81 -2.61 -4.98 -8.62
C ASP A 81 -2.46 -5.85 -7.37
N LEU A 82 -1.74 -5.35 -6.37
CA LEU A 82 -1.50 -6.00 -5.08
C LEU A 82 -1.51 -4.96 -3.97
N HIS A 83 -2.40 -5.13 -3.00
CA HIS A 83 -2.43 -4.30 -1.79
C HIS A 83 -1.83 -5.05 -0.60
N ILE A 84 -0.95 -4.40 0.17
CA ILE A 84 -0.36 -4.98 1.38
C ILE A 84 -1.02 -4.34 2.60
N ASP A 85 -1.56 -5.15 3.49
CA ASP A 85 -2.25 -4.65 4.69
C ASP A 85 -2.07 -5.62 5.86
N ASP A 86 -2.19 -5.14 7.08
CA ASP A 86 -2.20 -5.96 8.30
C ASP A 86 -3.60 -6.23 8.84
N ASP A 87 -4.62 -5.55 8.30
CA ASP A 87 -6.02 -5.69 8.71
C ASP A 87 -6.74 -6.82 7.93
N PRO A 88 -7.18 -7.90 8.61
CA PRO A 88 -7.94 -8.98 7.97
C PRO A 88 -9.24 -8.52 7.32
N SER A 89 -9.86 -7.44 7.82
CA SER A 89 -11.07 -6.87 7.22
C SER A 89 -10.80 -6.30 5.83
N VAL A 90 -9.60 -5.79 5.56
CA VAL A 90 -9.18 -5.34 4.22
C VAL A 90 -9.07 -6.52 3.26
N MET A 91 -8.53 -7.67 3.72
CA MET A 91 -8.53 -8.89 2.91
C MET A 91 -9.95 -9.38 2.60
N GLN A 92 -10.85 -9.38 3.60
CA GLN A 92 -12.24 -9.78 3.37
C GLN A 92 -12.94 -8.84 2.37
N ASN A 93 -12.69 -7.53 2.48
CA ASN A 93 -13.15 -6.55 1.50
C ASN A 93 -12.55 -6.81 0.11
N GLY A 94 -11.29 -7.23 0.01
CA GLY A 94 -10.67 -7.63 -1.25
C GLY A 94 -11.44 -8.72 -1.99
N LYS A 95 -11.93 -9.72 -1.25
CA LYS A 95 -12.78 -10.80 -1.80
C LYS A 95 -14.14 -10.29 -2.30
N VAL A 96 -14.74 -9.34 -1.59
CA VAL A 96 -16.07 -8.79 -1.90
C VAL A 96 -16.00 -7.79 -3.07
N TYR A 97 -14.98 -6.93 -3.07
CA TYR A 97 -14.85 -5.78 -3.98
C TYR A 97 -13.84 -6.01 -5.11
N GLY A 98 -13.26 -7.21 -5.23
CA GLY A 98 -12.46 -7.61 -6.39
C GLY A 98 -11.04 -7.02 -6.42
N PHE A 99 -10.37 -6.92 -5.28
CA PHE A 99 -8.95 -6.54 -5.23
C PHE A 99 -8.10 -7.54 -4.43
N LYS A 100 -6.84 -7.71 -4.84
CA LYS A 100 -5.92 -8.64 -4.19
C LYS A 100 -5.28 -7.98 -2.97
N VAL A 101 -5.24 -8.72 -1.87
CA VAL A 101 -4.59 -8.30 -0.63
C VAL A 101 -3.62 -9.38 -0.18
N PHE A 102 -2.37 -9.00 0.05
CA PHE A 102 -1.42 -9.83 0.78
C PHE A 102 -1.41 -9.35 2.24
N LEU A 103 -1.89 -10.21 3.14
CA LEU A 103 -1.96 -9.90 4.56
C LEU A 103 -0.60 -10.11 5.21
N VAL A 104 -0.10 -9.09 5.89
CA VAL A 104 1.15 -9.15 6.66
C VAL A 104 0.85 -9.09 8.16
N GLY A 105 1.25 -10.14 8.90
CA GLY A 105 1.07 -10.22 10.36
C GLY A 105 2.33 -9.85 11.17
N PRO A 106 2.21 -9.73 12.49
CA PRO A 106 3.33 -9.57 13.41
C PRO A 106 3.94 -10.92 13.86
N PRO A 107 5.13 -10.88 14.49
CA PRO A 107 6.41 -10.57 13.86
C PRO A 107 6.82 -11.67 12.86
N ASP A 108 7.18 -11.24 11.66
CA ASP A 108 7.72 -12.09 10.60
C ASP A 108 8.96 -11.38 10.05
N ASN A 109 10.13 -12.02 10.19
CA ASN A 109 11.40 -11.47 9.72
C ASN A 109 11.52 -11.52 8.18
N GLU A 110 10.75 -12.39 7.54
CA GLU A 110 10.78 -12.63 6.09
C GLU A 110 9.65 -11.89 5.35
N TRP A 111 8.91 -11.03 6.05
CA TRP A 111 7.74 -10.34 5.52
C TRP A 111 8.02 -9.61 4.20
N GLY A 112 9.20 -8.97 4.11
CA GLY A 112 9.63 -8.25 2.92
C GLY A 112 9.84 -9.18 1.73
N ASP A 113 10.51 -10.31 1.92
CA ASP A 113 10.79 -11.27 0.86
C ASP A 113 9.50 -11.95 0.38
N LYS A 114 8.55 -12.24 1.29
CA LYS A 114 7.23 -12.79 0.93
C LYS A 114 6.42 -11.82 0.08
N ILE A 115 6.42 -10.53 0.41
CA ILE A 115 5.77 -9.50 -0.41
C ILE A 115 6.43 -9.41 -1.78
N LEU A 116 7.76 -9.41 -1.84
CA LEU A 116 8.49 -9.36 -3.10
C LEU A 116 8.15 -10.57 -3.99
N GLN A 117 8.16 -11.78 -3.43
CA GLN A 117 7.78 -12.99 -4.16
C GLN A 117 6.36 -12.89 -4.72
N GLU A 118 5.39 -12.42 -3.92
CA GLU A 118 4.02 -12.26 -4.40
C GLU A 118 3.88 -11.19 -5.48
N ALA A 119 4.56 -10.05 -5.32
CA ALA A 119 4.56 -8.98 -6.31
C ALA A 119 5.15 -9.47 -7.65
N MET A 120 6.25 -10.23 -7.61
CA MET A 120 6.87 -10.82 -8.80
C MET A 120 5.98 -11.87 -9.46
N ARG A 121 5.28 -12.70 -8.66
CA ARG A 121 4.30 -13.65 -9.17
C ARG A 121 3.17 -12.95 -9.92
N ILE A 122 2.64 -11.86 -9.37
CA ILE A 122 1.57 -11.07 -10.01
C ILE A 122 2.08 -10.40 -11.28
N LYS A 123 3.25 -9.77 -11.26
CA LYS A 123 3.90 -9.18 -12.44
C LYS A 123 4.04 -10.20 -13.57
N CYS A 124 4.49 -11.43 -13.26
CA CYS A 124 4.61 -12.51 -14.24
C CYS A 124 3.27 -12.93 -14.85
N ILE A 125 2.19 -12.95 -14.08
CA ILE A 125 0.84 -13.28 -14.57
C ILE A 125 0.31 -12.18 -15.50
N MET A 126 0.59 -10.91 -15.20
CA MET A 126 0.11 -9.78 -15.98
C MET A 126 0.86 -9.56 -17.30
N ASN A 127 2.10 -10.05 -17.41
CA ASN A 127 2.93 -9.94 -18.61
C ASN A 127 2.75 -11.12 -19.60
N LYS A 128 1.87 -12.07 -19.29
CA LYS A 128 1.48 -13.17 -20.17
C LYS A 128 0.18 -12.82 -20.88
#